data_AF-A0A9E2XJ87-F1
#
_entry.id   AF-A0A9E2XJ87-F1
#
_cell.length_a   1.000
_cell.length_b   1.000
_cell.length_c   1.000
_cell.angle_alpha   90.00
_cell.angle_beta   90.00
_cell.angle_gamma   90.00
#
_symmetry.space_group_name_H-M   'P 1'
#
loop_
_entity.id
_entity.type
_entity.pdbx_description
1 polymer ?
#
loop_
_entity_poly.entity_id
_entity_poly.type
_entity_poly.pdbx_seq_one_letter_code
_entity_poly.pdbx_strand_id
1 'polypeptide(L)' 'MLCTEPFVVTAKNIARVLGLPDYPFLKLPHPIGSCTLPELKERAEIAYKQALPILLSSN' A
#
# COMPACT_ATOMS: atom_id res chain seq x y z
N MET A 1 -0.13 -5.77 -0.13
CA MET A 1 1.23 -5.26 0.21
C MET A 1 1.14 -3.76 0.50
N LEU A 2 1.85 -3.25 1.53
CA LEU A 2 1.88 -1.82 1.89
C LEU A 2 3.10 -1.14 1.23
N CYS A 3 2.91 0.05 0.66
CA CYS A 3 3.97 0.83 0.02
C CYS A 3 3.84 2.30 0.41
N THR A 4 4.94 2.95 0.81
CA THR A 4 4.93 4.41 1.01
C THR A 4 5.32 5.15 -0.27
N GLU A 5 4.96 6.44 -0.40
CA GLU A 5 5.10 7.20 -1.65
C GLU A 5 6.47 7.08 -2.33
N PRO A 6 7.62 7.18 -1.61
CA PRO A 6 8.94 7.10 -2.24
C PRO A 6 9.21 5.76 -2.95
N PHE A 7 8.53 4.69 -2.57
CA PHE A 7 8.79 3.33 -3.07
C PHE A 7 7.82 2.88 -4.16
N VAL A 8 6.84 3.70 -4.53
CA VAL A 8 5.79 3.32 -5.51
C VAL A 8 6.38 2.96 -6.87
N VAL A 9 7.42 3.66 -7.33
CA VAL A 9 8.08 3.36 -8.61
C VAL A 9 8.77 2.01 -8.55
N THR A 10 9.52 1.74 -7.48
CA THR A 10 10.21 0.47 -7.25
C THR A 10 9.22 -0.69 -7.17
N ALA A 11 8.13 -0.54 -6.42
CA ALA A 11 7.08 -1.55 -6.30
C ALA A 11 6.47 -1.90 -7.66
N LYS A 12 6.15 -0.90 -8.49
CA LYS A 12 5.63 -1.12 -9.85
C LYS A 12 6.64 -1.85 -10.75
N ASN A 13 7.92 -1.51 -10.66
CA ASN A 13 8.95 -2.16 -11.47
C ASN A 13 9.15 -3.61 -11.08
N ILE A 14 9.18 -3.91 -9.78
CA ILE A 14 9.24 -5.29 -9.28
C ILE A 14 8.02 -6.09 -9.77
N ALA A 15 6.82 -5.52 -9.64
CA ALA A 15 5.59 -6.17 -10.09
C ALA A 15 5.63 -6.56 -11.58
N ARG A 16 6.16 -5.67 -12.44
CA ARG A 16 6.36 -5.96 -13.87
C ARG A 16 7.39 -7.05 -14.13
N VAL A 17 8.54 -7.01 -13.45
CA VAL A 17 9.59 -8.05 -13.60
C VAL A 17 9.08 -9.42 -13.20
N LEU A 18 8.19 -9.49 -12.21
CA LEU A 18 7.55 -10.72 -11.75
C LEU A 18 6.36 -11.16 -12.61
N GLY A 19 6.04 -10.47 -13.70
CA GLY A 19 4.92 -10.81 -14.58
C GLY A 19 3.53 -10.45 -14.02
N LEU A 20 3.46 -9.59 -13.01
CA LEU A 20 2.22 -9.13 -12.35
C LEU A 20 2.09 -7.60 -12.46
N PRO A 21 1.97 -7.01 -13.66
CA PRO A 21 2.03 -5.56 -13.86
C PRO A 21 0.95 -4.77 -13.09
N ASP A 22 -0.19 -5.41 -12.82
CA ASP A 22 -1.35 -4.83 -12.13
C ASP A 22 -1.47 -5.28 -10.67
N TYR A 23 -0.41 -5.87 -10.10
CA TYR A 23 -0.43 -6.32 -8.71
C TYR A 23 -0.81 -5.17 -7.76
N PRO A 24 -1.87 -5.31 -6.96
CA PRO A 24 -2.35 -4.22 -6.13
C PRO A 24 -1.46 -3.99 -4.92
N PHE A 25 -1.17 -2.72 -4.62
CA PHE A 25 -0.51 -2.29 -3.40
C PHE A 25 -1.21 -1.08 -2.79
N LEU A 26 -1.25 -1.04 -1.47
CA LEU A 26 -1.88 0.01 -0.67
C LEU A 26 -0.86 1.11 -0.46
N LYS A 27 -1.22 2.36 -0.78
CA LYS A 27 -0.32 3.51 -0.65
C LYS A 27 -0.53 4.21 0.69
N LEU A 28 0.57 4.54 1.37
CA LEU A 28 0.56 5.17 2.69
C LEU A 28 1.53 6.35 2.77
N PRO A 29 1.19 7.42 3.51
CA PRO A 29 2.11 8.51 3.80
C PRO A 29 3.43 8.04 4.41
N HIS A 30 4.54 8.45 3.81
CA HIS A 30 5.88 8.32 4.39
C HIS A 30 6.14 9.35 5.51
N PRO A 31 6.97 9.05 6.52
CA PRO A 31 7.50 7.74 6.92
C PRO A 31 6.51 6.94 7.77
N ILE A 32 6.80 5.66 8.02
CA ILE A 32 6.12 4.83 9.04
C ILE A 32 6.95 4.78 10.34
N GLY A 33 8.27 4.74 10.22
CA GLY A 33 9.17 4.44 11.35
C GLY A 33 9.27 5.54 12.41
N SER A 34 8.85 6.77 12.11
CA SER A 34 8.90 7.90 13.05
C SER A 34 7.51 8.39 13.48
N CYS A 35 6.47 7.59 13.24
CA CYS A 35 5.10 7.94 13.56
C CYS A 35 4.79 7.71 15.03
N THR A 36 4.02 8.62 15.60
CA THR A 36 3.32 8.39 16.85
C THR A 36 2.20 7.37 16.65
N LEU A 37 1.69 6.81 17.76
CA LEU A 37 0.59 5.85 17.71
C LEU A 37 -0.69 6.43 17.05
N PRO A 38 -1.13 7.67 17.33
CA PRO A 38 -2.26 8.27 16.62
C PRO A 38 -2.05 8.34 15.11
N GLU A 39 -0.87 8.79 14.65
CA GLU A 39 -0.58 8.88 13.21
C GLU A 39 -0.45 7.50 12.55
N LEU A 40 -0.05 6.46 13.29
CA LEU A 40 -0.09 5.08 12.80
C LEU A 40 -1.52 4.58 12.62
N LYS A 41 -2.43 4.93 13.53
CA LYS A 41 -3.86 4.59 13.38
C LYS A 41 -4.46 5.24 12.14
N GLU A 42 -4.14 6.51 11.87
CA GLU A 42 -4.58 7.18 10.65
C GLU A 42 -4.09 6.47 9.38
N ARG A 43 -2.82 6.06 9.35
CA ARG A 43 -2.27 5.28 8.23
C ARG A 43 -2.93 3.90 8.10
N ALA A 44 -3.24 3.25 9.22
CA ALA A 44 -3.96 1.98 9.21
C ALA A 44 -5.36 2.13 8.61
N GLU A 45 -6.09 3.20 8.94
CA GLU A 45 -7.39 3.51 8.35
C GLU A 45 -7.30 3.76 6.84
N ILE A 46 -6.25 4.45 6.38
CA ILE A 46 -5.96 4.65 4.95
C ILE A 46 -5.71 3.31 4.25
N ALA A 47 -4.92 2.41 4.84
CA ALA A 47 -4.66 1.07 4.31
C ALA A 47 -5.95 0.26 4.22
N TYR A 48 -6.73 0.26 5.30
CA TYR A 48 -7.97 -0.50 5.42
C TYR A 48 -8.97 -0.13 4.31
N LYS A 49 -9.22 1.17 4.12
CA LYS A 49 -10.14 1.66 3.07
C LYS A 49 -9.71 1.25 1.66
N GLN A 50 -8.42 1.27 1.38
CA GLN A 50 -7.88 0.82 0.09
C GLN A 50 -7.92 -0.70 -0.07
N ALA A 51 -7.82 -1.47 1.02
CA ALA A 51 -7.83 -2.92 0.99
C ALA A 51 -9.22 -3.49 0.72
N LEU A 52 -10.28 -2.84 1.22
CA LEU A 52 -11.67 -3.28 1.04
C LEU A 52 -12.03 -3.66 -0.40
N PRO A 53 -11.85 -2.81 -1.43
CA PRO A 53 -12.20 -3.17 -2.80
C PRO A 53 -11.37 -4.33 -3.36
N ILE A 54 -10.14 -4.53 -2.89
CA ILE A 54 -9.27 -5.64 -3.34
C ILE A 54 -9.69 -6.96 -2.69
N LEU A 55 -10.09 -6.91 -1.41
CA LEU A 55 -10.44 -8.10 -0.64
C LEU A 55 -11.89 -8.54 -0.86
N LEU A 56 -12.78 -7.59 -1.17
CA LEU A 56 -14.20 -7.84 -1.36
C LEU A 56 -14.62 -7.96 -2.82
N SER A 57 -13.72 -7.69 -3.77
CA SER A 57 -13.95 -8.07 -5.16
C SER A 57 -13.92 -9.60 -5.28
N SER A 58 -15.10 -10.22 -5.23
CA SER A 58 -15.29 -11.61 -5.65
C SER A 58 -14.94 -11.72 -7.13
N ASN A 59 -14.10 -12.70 -7.47
CA ASN A 59 -14.04 -13.22 -8.85
C ASN A 59 -15.41 -13.74 -9.29
#